data_AF-W4RUY4-F1
#
_entry.id   AF-W4RUY4-F1
#
_cell.length_a   1.000
_cell.length_b   1.000
_cell.length_c   1.000
_cell.angle_alpha   90.00
_cell.angle_beta   90.00
_cell.angle_gamma   90.00
#
_symmetry.space_group_name_H-M   'P 1'
#
loop_
_entity.id
_entity.type
_entity.pdbx_description
1 polymer ?
#
loop_
_entity_poly.entity_id
_entity_poly.type
_entity_poly.pdbx_seq_one_letter_code
_entity_poly.pdbx_strand_id
1 'polypeptide(L)'
;MGDAGLLLSGATLFLNSLMLLGKANAKSVAVFNLFIGALQVIVPFYLIAVSDQNNWTVYSLASIFLFGFTYLYVGLTLWKDLDGSGLGWYSLWVAVLAVIYAAVEYVHFEDIISALTWLMWAYLWFLFFLSMAMNKKIDVYIGKVAMVQSWLTLTLPALLSLTGLWNTDQVANAWTYFSIAAFVYFAYITLKLKKASARTEKFA
;
A
#
# COMPACT_ATOMS: atom_id res chain seq x y z
N MET A 1 8.31 14.49 -8.48
CA MET A 1 7.37 14.69 -7.35
C MET A 1 6.75 13.40 -6.84
N GLY A 2 6.79 12.28 -7.59
CA GLY A 2 6.32 10.97 -7.11
C GLY A 2 7.01 10.51 -5.81
N ASP A 3 8.33 10.66 -5.72
CA ASP A 3 9.11 10.17 -4.58
C ASP A 3 8.79 10.87 -3.26
N ALA A 4 8.48 12.17 -3.29
CA ALA A 4 8.04 12.90 -2.10
C ALA A 4 6.68 12.38 -1.60
N GLY A 5 5.75 12.11 -2.54
CA GLY A 5 4.47 11.46 -2.22
C GLY A 5 4.66 10.06 -1.65
N LEU A 6 5.58 9.28 -2.23
CA LEU A 6 5.93 7.93 -1.79
C LEU A 6 6.54 7.94 -0.37
N LEU A 7 7.43 8.87 -0.08
CA LEU A 7 8.03 9.05 1.25
C LEU A 7 6.97 9.36 2.31
N LEU A 8 6.04 10.28 2.00
CA LEU A 8 4.95 10.67 2.91
C LEU A 8 3.90 9.55 3.07
N SER A 9 3.63 8.78 2.00
CA SER A 9 2.89 7.51 2.09
C SER A 9 3.55 6.55 3.07
N GLY A 10 4.89 6.42 3.01
CA GLY A 10 5.67 5.59 3.92
C GLY A 10 5.45 5.97 5.38
N ALA A 11 5.55 7.26 5.70
CA ALA A 11 5.25 7.76 7.04
C ALA A 11 3.80 7.48 7.47
N THR A 12 2.84 7.67 6.57
CA THR A 12 1.41 7.44 6.87
C THR A 12 1.13 5.97 7.14
N LEU A 13 1.66 5.08 6.30
CA LEU A 13 1.49 3.65 6.46
C LEU A 13 2.19 3.14 7.73
N PHE A 14 3.34 3.71 8.08
CA PHE A 14 4.01 3.43 9.34
C PHE A 14 3.15 3.83 10.55
N LEU A 15 2.54 5.02 10.55
CA LEU A 15 1.64 5.43 11.64
C LEU A 15 0.39 4.54 11.72
N ASN A 16 -0.20 4.19 10.58
CA ASN A 16 -1.32 3.24 10.51
C ASN A 16 -0.94 1.88 11.09
N SER A 17 0.28 1.41 10.81
CA SER A 17 0.78 0.16 11.37
C SER A 17 0.92 0.20 12.90
N LEU A 18 1.43 1.31 13.46
CA LEU A 18 1.53 1.50 14.90
C LEU A 18 0.16 1.54 15.56
N MET A 19 -0.82 2.19 14.92
CA MET A 19 -2.21 2.19 15.38
C MET A 19 -2.79 0.78 15.44
N LEU A 20 -2.66 -0.01 14.37
CA LEU A 20 -3.15 -1.40 14.31
C LEU A 20 -2.46 -2.32 15.34
N LEU A 21 -1.23 -1.99 15.73
CA LEU A 21 -0.49 -2.68 16.78
C LEU A 21 -0.79 -2.15 18.20
N GLY A 22 -1.73 -1.22 18.34
CA GLY A 22 -2.12 -0.63 19.63
C GLY A 22 -1.05 0.29 20.25
N LYS A 23 -0.11 0.78 19.44
CA LYS A 23 1.00 1.66 19.87
C LYS A 23 0.73 3.14 19.66
N ALA A 24 -0.27 3.51 18.85
CA ALA A 24 -0.65 4.88 18.58
C ALA A 24 -2.17 5.06 18.67
N ASN A 25 -2.62 6.25 19.09
CA ASN A 25 -4.04 6.58 19.16
C ASN A 25 -4.64 6.79 17.76
N ALA A 26 -5.82 6.22 17.52
CA ALA A 26 -6.52 6.28 16.24
C ALA A 26 -6.80 7.72 15.75
N LYS A 27 -7.30 8.60 16.62
CA LYS A 27 -7.64 9.98 16.24
C LYS A 27 -6.38 10.82 15.96
N SER A 28 -5.28 10.56 16.67
CA SER A 28 -4.00 11.22 16.37
C SER A 28 -3.45 10.79 15.00
N VAL A 29 -3.53 9.49 14.68
CA VAL A 29 -3.11 8.95 13.37
C VAL A 29 -4.04 9.42 12.24
N ALA A 30 -5.32 9.61 12.53
CA ALA A 30 -6.31 10.13 11.59
C ALA A 30 -5.90 11.48 10.98
N VAL A 31 -5.37 12.40 11.81
CA VAL A 31 -4.95 13.73 11.37
C VAL A 31 -3.88 13.65 10.27
N PHE A 32 -2.89 12.78 10.44
CA PHE A 32 -1.83 12.63 9.45
C PHE A 32 -2.33 12.01 8.14
N ASN A 33 -3.24 11.03 8.23
CA ASN A 33 -3.90 10.44 7.06
C ASN A 33 -4.66 11.50 6.25
N LEU A 34 -5.34 12.44 6.91
CA LEU A 34 -6.06 13.51 6.23
C LEU A 34 -5.11 14.45 5.48
N PHE A 35 -3.98 14.83 6.10
CA PHE A 35 -2.99 15.69 5.43
C PHE A 35 -2.39 15.02 4.20
N ILE A 36 -1.92 13.79 4.35
CA ILE A 36 -1.26 13.09 3.24
C ILE A 36 -2.28 12.71 2.16
N GLY A 37 -3.49 12.30 2.55
CA GLY A 37 -4.58 12.06 1.62
C GLY A 37 -4.94 13.30 0.81
N ALA A 38 -5.06 14.47 1.45
CA ALA A 38 -5.35 15.73 0.74
C ALA A 38 -4.23 16.09 -0.24
N LEU A 39 -2.97 16.01 0.19
CA LEU A 39 -1.82 16.25 -0.69
C LEU A 39 -1.80 15.30 -1.88
N GLN A 40 -2.11 14.01 -1.68
CA GLN A 40 -2.14 12.99 -2.73
C GLN A 40 -3.38 13.05 -3.63
N VAL A 41 -4.35 13.91 -3.34
CA VAL A 41 -5.42 14.23 -4.28
C VAL A 41 -5.10 15.52 -5.02
N ILE A 42 -4.67 16.56 -4.30
CA ILE A 42 -4.40 17.88 -4.89
C ILE A 42 -3.22 17.84 -5.87
N VAL A 43 -2.12 17.17 -5.50
CA VAL A 43 -0.91 17.15 -6.33
C VAL A 43 -1.13 16.45 -7.67
N PRO A 44 -1.73 15.24 -7.75
CA PRO A 44 -1.99 14.60 -9.04
C PRO A 44 -2.99 15.37 -9.90
N PHE A 45 -3.98 16.06 -9.33
CA PHE A 45 -4.84 16.95 -10.13
C PHE A 45 -4.05 18.06 -10.81
N TYR A 46 -3.17 18.72 -10.05
CA TYR A 46 -2.29 19.74 -10.62
C TYR A 46 -1.37 19.16 -11.70
N LEU A 47 -0.71 18.04 -11.41
CA LEU A 47 0.22 17.39 -12.34
C LEU A 47 -0.48 16.93 -13.62
N ILE A 48 -1.68 16.36 -13.53
CA ILE A 48 -2.48 15.99 -14.70
C ILE A 48 -2.82 17.25 -15.50
N ALA A 49 -3.29 18.33 -14.86
CA ALA A 49 -3.68 19.56 -15.56
C ALA A 49 -2.53 20.21 -16.36
N VAL A 50 -1.29 20.08 -15.90
CA VAL A 50 -0.10 20.65 -16.56
C VAL A 50 0.72 19.61 -17.34
N SER A 51 0.27 18.36 -17.40
CA SER A 51 0.96 17.28 -18.12
C SER A 51 0.82 17.41 -19.64
N ASP A 52 1.58 16.57 -20.34
CA ASP A 52 1.47 16.37 -21.80
C ASP A 52 0.15 15.71 -22.24
N GLN A 53 -0.74 15.36 -21.30
CA GLN A 53 -1.99 14.62 -21.53
C GLN A 53 -1.78 13.27 -22.23
N ASN A 54 -0.57 12.71 -22.21
CA ASN A 54 -0.32 11.38 -22.75
C ASN A 54 -1.02 10.34 -21.88
N ASN A 55 -1.63 9.32 -22.50
CA ASN A 55 -2.33 8.25 -21.80
C ASN A 55 -1.47 7.60 -20.70
N TRP A 56 -0.17 7.38 -20.94
CA TRP A 56 0.73 6.75 -19.97
C TRP A 56 1.12 7.69 -18.83
N THR A 57 1.27 8.99 -19.11
CA THR A 57 1.47 10.01 -18.08
C THR A 57 0.26 10.08 -17.15
N VAL A 58 -0.94 10.17 -17.73
CA VAL A 58 -2.19 10.21 -16.96
C VAL A 58 -2.40 8.89 -16.20
N TYR A 59 -2.09 7.74 -16.81
CA TYR A 59 -2.16 6.42 -16.16
C TYR A 59 -1.29 6.33 -14.90
N SER A 60 -0.04 6.79 -14.98
CA SER A 60 0.89 6.79 -13.86
C SER A 60 0.42 7.74 -12.76
N LEU A 61 0.01 8.97 -13.10
CA LEU A 61 -0.47 9.95 -12.14
C LEU A 61 -1.80 9.54 -11.49
N ALA A 62 -2.69 8.88 -12.24
CA ALA A 62 -3.98 8.41 -11.73
C ALA A 62 -3.82 7.38 -10.61
N SER A 63 -2.75 6.59 -10.62
CA SER A 63 -2.46 5.60 -9.58
C SER A 63 -2.35 6.23 -8.18
N ILE A 64 -1.89 7.48 -8.09
CA ILE A 64 -1.70 8.20 -6.83
C ILE A 64 -3.05 8.43 -6.14
N PHE A 65 -4.13 8.63 -6.89
CA PHE A 65 -5.47 8.81 -6.32
C PHE A 65 -5.94 7.58 -5.53
N LEU A 66 -5.54 6.36 -5.94
CA LEU A 66 -5.91 5.13 -5.24
C LEU A 66 -5.52 5.22 -3.75
N PHE A 67 -4.28 5.66 -3.51
CA PHE A 67 -3.70 5.81 -2.19
C PHE A 67 -4.16 7.09 -1.49
N GLY A 68 -4.22 8.22 -2.20
CA GLY A 68 -4.72 9.48 -1.66
C GLY A 68 -6.13 9.37 -1.08
N PHE A 69 -7.06 8.77 -1.84
CA PHE A 69 -8.41 8.50 -1.35
C PHE A 69 -8.44 7.42 -0.25
N THR A 70 -7.54 6.43 -0.28
CA THR A 70 -7.40 5.48 0.85
C THR A 70 -7.11 6.24 2.15
N TYR A 71 -6.12 7.14 2.15
CA TYR A 71 -5.75 7.89 3.34
C TYR A 71 -6.82 8.88 3.78
N LEU A 72 -7.48 9.59 2.86
CA LEU A 72 -8.61 10.43 3.22
C LEU A 72 -9.73 9.63 3.88
N TYR A 73 -10.04 8.46 3.32
CA TYR A 73 -11.09 7.60 3.85
C TYR A 73 -10.71 7.06 5.23
N VAL A 74 -9.49 6.52 5.41
CA VAL A 74 -8.96 6.12 6.73
C VAL A 74 -9.04 7.27 7.73
N GLY A 75 -8.55 8.45 7.35
CA GLY A 75 -8.53 9.63 8.22
C GLY A 75 -9.93 10.06 8.67
N LEU A 76 -10.90 10.12 7.75
CA LEU A 76 -12.27 10.48 8.08
C LEU A 76 -12.95 9.41 8.93
N THR A 77 -12.77 8.13 8.59
CA THR A 77 -13.35 7.00 9.34
C THR A 77 -12.85 7.00 10.78
N LEU A 78 -11.54 7.14 11.00
CA LEU A 78 -10.96 7.16 12.35
C LEU A 78 -11.32 8.43 13.13
N TRP A 79 -11.40 9.58 12.48
CA TRP A 79 -11.69 10.83 13.19
C TRP A 79 -13.16 10.92 13.64
N LYS A 80 -14.08 10.46 12.79
CA LYS A 80 -15.52 10.50 13.02
C LYS A 80 -16.08 9.21 13.62
N ASP A 81 -15.22 8.24 13.94
CA ASP A 81 -15.61 6.92 14.47
C ASP A 81 -16.67 6.23 13.58
N LEU A 82 -16.48 6.30 12.25
CA LEU A 82 -17.42 5.70 11.28
C LEU A 82 -17.26 4.19 11.18
N ASP A 83 -18.29 3.53 10.65
CA ASP A 83 -18.19 2.13 10.23
C ASP A 83 -17.14 1.97 9.11
N GLY A 84 -16.27 0.97 9.26
CA GLY A 84 -15.14 0.73 8.38
C GLY A 84 -15.48 -0.08 7.12
N SER A 85 -16.70 -0.61 6.98
CA SER A 85 -17.02 -1.56 5.91
C SER A 85 -16.86 -0.97 4.51
N GLY A 86 -17.23 0.31 4.32
CA GLY A 86 -17.06 1.01 3.04
C GLY A 86 -15.59 1.16 2.65
N LEU A 87 -14.72 1.47 3.61
CA LEU A 87 -13.27 1.47 3.39
C LEU A 87 -12.75 0.06 3.08
N GLY A 88 -13.30 -0.98 3.71
CA GLY A 88 -12.99 -2.37 3.39
C GLY A 88 -13.31 -2.72 1.92
N TRP A 89 -14.49 -2.36 1.42
CA TRP A 89 -14.86 -2.58 0.02
C TRP A 89 -14.04 -1.75 -0.97
N TYR A 90 -13.77 -0.49 -0.64
CA TYR A 90 -12.83 0.32 -1.43
C TYR A 90 -11.45 -0.33 -1.48
N SER A 91 -11.01 -0.94 -0.37
CA SER A 91 -9.73 -1.64 -0.32
C SER A 91 -9.67 -2.85 -1.25
N LEU A 92 -10.78 -3.60 -1.40
CA LEU A 92 -10.87 -4.67 -2.40
C LEU A 92 -10.72 -4.14 -3.83
N TRP A 93 -11.39 -3.02 -4.13
CA TRP A 93 -11.30 -2.39 -5.44
C TRP A 93 -9.86 -1.95 -5.77
N VAL A 94 -9.17 -1.32 -4.81
CA VAL A 94 -7.75 -0.97 -4.95
C VAL A 94 -6.89 -2.23 -5.14
N ALA A 95 -7.16 -3.31 -4.41
CA ALA A 95 -6.41 -4.56 -4.57
C ALA A 95 -6.54 -5.16 -5.98
N VAL A 96 -7.74 -5.13 -6.58
CA VAL A 96 -7.96 -5.58 -7.96
C VAL A 96 -7.20 -4.69 -8.95
N LEU A 97 -7.27 -3.37 -8.79
CA LEU A 97 -6.52 -2.46 -9.65
C LEU A 97 -5.00 -2.64 -9.51
N ALA A 98 -4.50 -2.85 -8.30
CA ALA A 98 -3.10 -3.08 -8.05
C ALA A 98 -2.56 -4.32 -8.79
N VAL A 99 -3.37 -5.37 -8.94
CA VAL A 99 -3.00 -6.53 -9.78
C VAL A 99 -2.92 -6.16 -11.26
N ILE A 100 -3.82 -5.29 -11.75
CA ILE A 100 -3.77 -4.79 -13.13
C ILE A 100 -2.53 -3.93 -13.34
N TYR A 101 -2.23 -3.01 -12.42
CA TYR A 101 -1.00 -2.21 -12.45
C TYR A 101 0.23 -3.11 -12.45
N ALA A 102 0.30 -4.14 -11.60
CA ALA A 102 1.40 -5.09 -11.60
C ALA A 102 1.61 -5.78 -12.96
N ALA A 103 0.52 -6.17 -13.64
CA ALA A 103 0.58 -6.77 -14.96
C ALA A 103 1.08 -5.79 -16.03
N VAL A 104 0.65 -4.52 -15.96
CA VAL A 104 1.10 -3.46 -16.89
C VAL A 104 2.57 -3.13 -16.66
N GLU A 105 3.03 -2.99 -15.41
CA GLU A 105 4.46 -2.78 -15.11
C GLU A 105 5.32 -3.90 -15.68
N TYR A 106 4.88 -5.14 -15.53
CA TYR A 106 5.63 -6.28 -16.05
C TYR A 106 5.62 -6.39 -17.59
N VAL A 107 4.47 -6.17 -18.24
CA VAL A 107 4.30 -6.43 -19.68
C VAL A 107 4.66 -5.21 -20.54
N HIS A 108 4.27 -4.01 -20.12
CA HIS A 108 4.45 -2.79 -20.91
C HIS A 108 5.73 -2.05 -20.56
N PHE A 109 6.02 -1.90 -19.26
CA PHE A 109 7.20 -1.17 -18.80
C PHE A 109 8.42 -2.08 -18.55
N GLU A 110 8.24 -3.41 -18.63
CA GLU A 110 9.27 -4.42 -18.37
C GLU A 110 9.96 -4.25 -16.99
N ASP A 111 9.24 -3.65 -16.02
CA ASP A 111 9.74 -3.36 -14.69
C ASP A 111 9.19 -4.38 -13.66
N ILE A 112 10.00 -5.41 -13.43
CA ILE A 112 9.68 -6.46 -12.45
C ILE A 112 9.64 -5.94 -11.01
N ILE A 113 10.42 -4.91 -10.67
CA ILE A 113 10.49 -4.36 -9.31
C ILE A 113 9.19 -3.63 -9.00
N SER A 114 8.73 -2.78 -9.91
CA SER A 114 7.46 -2.07 -9.79
C SER A 114 6.28 -3.06 -9.80
N ALA A 115 6.32 -4.08 -10.66
CA ALA A 115 5.30 -5.14 -10.67
C ALA A 115 5.18 -5.87 -9.32
N LEU A 116 6.31 -6.29 -8.73
CA LEU A 116 6.32 -6.94 -7.42
C LEU A 116 5.82 -6.00 -6.32
N THR A 117 6.17 -4.72 -6.38
CA THR A 117 5.71 -3.70 -5.43
C THR A 117 4.19 -3.56 -5.45
N TRP A 118 3.60 -3.48 -6.64
CA TRP A 118 2.14 -3.45 -6.82
C TRP A 118 1.46 -4.71 -6.29
N LEU A 119 2.06 -5.90 -6.44
CA LEU A 119 1.52 -7.13 -5.85
C LEU A 119 1.56 -7.12 -4.31
N MET A 120 2.61 -6.53 -3.72
CA MET A 120 2.67 -6.36 -2.26
C MET A 120 1.56 -5.43 -1.75
N TRP A 121 1.31 -4.33 -2.47
CA TRP A 121 0.20 -3.43 -2.16
C TRP A 121 -1.14 -4.13 -2.37
N ALA A 122 -1.35 -4.85 -3.48
CA ALA A 122 -2.56 -5.64 -3.69
C ALA A 122 -2.86 -6.58 -2.51
N TYR A 123 -1.82 -7.26 -2.00
CA TYR A 123 -1.94 -8.11 -0.83
C TYR A 123 -2.38 -7.34 0.42
N LEU A 124 -1.72 -6.23 0.74
CA LEU A 124 -2.04 -5.44 1.93
C LEU A 124 -3.48 -4.88 1.89
N TRP A 125 -3.89 -4.33 0.75
CA TRP A 125 -5.25 -3.81 0.57
C TRP A 125 -6.31 -4.93 0.61
N PHE A 126 -5.98 -6.12 0.11
CA PHE A 126 -6.85 -7.28 0.29
C PHE A 126 -7.00 -7.68 1.77
N LEU A 127 -5.94 -7.61 2.58
CA LEU A 127 -6.07 -7.85 4.03
C LEU A 127 -6.95 -6.81 4.71
N PHE A 128 -6.86 -5.53 4.31
CA PHE A 128 -7.75 -4.47 4.79
C PHE A 128 -9.22 -4.76 4.46
N PHE A 129 -9.51 -5.27 3.26
CA PHE A 129 -10.85 -5.77 2.91
C PHE A 129 -11.32 -6.89 3.85
N LEU A 130 -10.47 -7.90 4.07
CA LEU A 130 -10.80 -9.00 4.96
C LEU A 130 -11.08 -8.54 6.40
N SER A 131 -10.29 -7.61 6.92
CA SER A 131 -10.53 -7.06 8.25
C SER A 131 -11.83 -6.24 8.30
N MET A 132 -11.95 -5.21 7.47
CA MET A 132 -12.98 -4.19 7.65
C MET A 132 -14.33 -4.52 7.01
N ALA A 133 -14.34 -5.17 5.84
CA ALA A 133 -15.60 -5.55 5.19
C ALA A 133 -16.07 -6.94 5.64
N MET A 134 -15.14 -7.89 5.79
CA MET A 134 -15.46 -9.28 6.16
C MET A 134 -15.34 -9.55 7.67
N ASN A 135 -15.05 -8.52 8.49
CA ASN A 135 -14.97 -8.59 9.95
C ASN A 135 -13.98 -9.66 10.47
N LYS A 136 -12.90 -9.95 9.73
CA LYS A 136 -11.87 -10.90 10.16
C LYS A 136 -10.92 -10.23 11.16
N LYS A 137 -10.74 -10.85 12.33
CA LYS A 137 -9.86 -10.34 13.40
C LYS A 137 -8.38 -10.56 13.09
N ILE A 138 -7.83 -9.80 12.15
CA ILE A 138 -6.44 -9.93 11.67
C ILE A 138 -5.63 -8.63 11.74
N ASP A 139 -6.13 -7.58 12.42
CA ASP A 139 -5.52 -6.25 12.44
C ASP A 139 -4.05 -6.23 12.92
N VAL A 140 -3.71 -7.04 13.93
CA VAL A 140 -2.33 -7.16 14.41
C VAL A 140 -1.41 -7.72 13.31
N TYR A 141 -1.91 -8.64 12.49
CA TYR A 141 -1.17 -9.17 11.36
C TYR A 141 -1.02 -8.11 10.25
N ILE A 142 -2.11 -7.39 9.94
CA ILE A 142 -2.08 -6.26 8.99
C ILE A 142 -1.08 -5.21 9.44
N GLY A 143 -1.06 -4.84 10.72
CA GLY A 143 -0.10 -3.90 11.28
C GLY A 143 1.35 -4.34 11.05
N LYS A 144 1.68 -5.63 11.20
CA LYS A 144 3.02 -6.13 10.88
C LYS A 144 3.36 -6.01 9.39
N VAL A 145 2.42 -6.36 8.52
CA VAL A 145 2.61 -6.26 7.06
C VAL A 145 2.77 -4.81 6.63
N ALA A 146 1.90 -3.92 7.11
CA ALA A 146 1.95 -2.48 6.84
C ALA A 146 3.26 -1.86 7.33
N MET A 147 3.76 -2.25 8.50
CA MET A 147 5.05 -1.77 9.02
C MET A 147 6.21 -2.20 8.12
N VAL A 148 6.22 -3.45 7.66
CA VAL A 148 7.26 -3.94 6.73
C VAL A 148 7.17 -3.17 5.41
N GLN A 149 5.98 -3.08 4.81
CA GLN A 149 5.79 -2.40 3.54
C GLN A 149 6.03 -0.87 3.62
N SER A 150 5.77 -0.22 4.76
CA SER A 150 6.01 1.22 4.91
C SER A 150 7.48 1.58 4.74
N TRP A 151 8.38 0.76 5.27
CA TRP A 151 9.82 0.97 5.10
C TRP A 151 10.30 0.51 3.74
N LEU A 152 9.86 -0.70 3.37
CA LEU A 152 10.43 -1.39 2.24
C LEU A 152 9.86 -0.86 0.95
N THR A 153 8.54 -0.86 0.74
CA THR A 153 7.98 -0.45 -0.55
C THR A 153 7.87 1.06 -0.75
N LEU A 154 8.05 1.85 0.32
CA LEU A 154 7.79 3.30 0.29
C LEU A 154 9.00 4.14 0.72
N THR A 155 9.38 4.08 2.00
CA THR A 155 10.38 5.00 2.57
C THR A 155 11.77 4.82 1.96
N LEU A 156 12.31 3.59 1.95
CA LEU A 156 13.66 3.34 1.45
C LEU A 156 13.79 3.61 -0.06
N PRO A 157 12.88 3.11 -0.93
CA PRO A 157 12.87 3.45 -2.35
C PRO A 157 12.80 4.95 -2.59
N ALA A 158 11.92 5.65 -1.88
CA ALA A 158 11.80 7.10 -2.02
C ALA A 158 13.12 7.81 -1.68
N LEU A 159 13.78 7.45 -0.57
CA LEU A 159 15.05 8.04 -0.18
C LEU A 159 16.18 7.72 -1.17
N LEU A 160 16.24 6.48 -1.67
CA LEU A 160 17.23 6.07 -2.67
C LEU A 160 17.01 6.79 -4.00
N SER A 161 15.76 7.01 -4.42
CA SER A 161 15.43 7.78 -5.61
C SER A 161 15.78 9.26 -5.43
N LEU A 162 15.40 9.87 -4.30
CA LEU A 162 15.70 11.28 -3.98
C LEU A 162 17.20 11.58 -3.87
N THR A 163 18.01 10.57 -3.52
CA THR A 163 19.48 10.69 -3.47
C THR A 163 20.16 10.33 -4.80
N GLY A 164 19.39 9.92 -5.82
CA GLY A 164 19.91 9.49 -7.12
C GLY A 164 20.58 8.12 -7.13
N LEU A 165 20.51 7.37 -6.02
CA LEU A 165 21.17 6.08 -5.84
C LEU A 165 20.34 4.90 -6.37
N TRP A 166 19.04 5.11 -6.63
CA TRP A 166 18.12 4.04 -7.06
C TRP A 166 18.60 3.28 -8.30
N ASN A 167 19.19 4.00 -9.27
CA ASN A 167 19.63 3.43 -10.54
C ASN A 167 21.01 2.76 -10.49
N THR A 168 21.60 2.56 -9.30
CA THR A 168 22.86 1.84 -9.19
C THR A 168 22.62 0.33 -9.22
N ASP A 169 23.45 -0.41 -9.94
CA ASP A 169 23.32 -1.88 -10.09
C ASP A 169 23.28 -2.62 -8.74
N GLN A 170 23.97 -2.08 -7.74
CA GLN A 170 24.00 -2.64 -6.38
C GLN A 170 22.63 -2.52 -5.71
N VAL A 171 21.97 -1.36 -5.85
CA VAL A 171 20.64 -1.12 -5.29
C VAL A 171 19.61 -1.96 -6.05
N ALA A 172 19.64 -1.98 -7.38
CA ALA A 172 18.72 -2.78 -8.19
C ALA A 172 18.79 -4.29 -7.87
N ASN A 173 19.99 -4.85 -7.74
CA ASN A 173 20.19 -6.25 -7.38
C ASN A 173 19.71 -6.56 -5.96
N ALA A 174 20.11 -5.74 -4.97
CA ALA A 174 19.67 -5.90 -3.59
C ALA A 174 18.13 -5.85 -3.50
N TRP A 175 17.50 -4.96 -4.25
CA TRP A 175 16.06 -4.77 -4.26
C TRP A 175 15.29 -5.90 -4.95
N THR A 176 15.90 -6.53 -5.95
CA THR A 176 15.35 -7.73 -6.59
C THR A 176 15.32 -8.91 -5.63
N TYR A 177 16.44 -9.20 -4.95
CA TYR A 177 16.48 -10.26 -3.92
C TYR A 177 15.51 -9.98 -2.78
N PHE A 178 15.40 -8.71 -2.38
CA PHE A 178 14.48 -8.29 -1.35
C PHE A 178 13.02 -8.51 -1.76
N SER A 179 12.65 -8.10 -2.97
CA SER A 179 11.28 -8.25 -3.50
C SER A 179 10.88 -9.71 -3.64
N ILE A 180 11.80 -10.58 -4.08
CA ILE A 180 11.60 -12.02 -4.12
C ILE A 180 11.40 -12.59 -2.71
N ALA A 181 12.26 -12.22 -1.75
CA ALA A 181 12.15 -12.68 -0.37
C ALA A 181 10.82 -12.27 0.28
N ALA A 182 10.38 -11.03 0.04
CA ALA A 182 9.09 -10.53 0.51
C ALA A 182 7.92 -11.27 -0.15
N PHE A 183 8.00 -11.56 -1.46
CA PHE A 183 6.98 -12.35 -2.16
C PHE A 183 6.89 -13.78 -1.60
N VAL A 184 8.04 -14.44 -1.40
CA VAL A 184 8.11 -15.78 -0.78
C VAL A 184 7.55 -15.76 0.64
N TYR A 185 7.85 -14.71 1.42
CA TYR A 185 7.33 -14.54 2.77
C TYR A 185 5.80 -14.37 2.76
N PHE A 186 5.24 -13.58 1.83
CA PHE A 186 3.80 -13.44 1.68
C PHE A 186 3.13 -14.76 1.26
N ALA A 187 3.68 -15.45 0.26
CA ALA A 187 3.19 -16.77 -0.17
C ALA A 187 3.19 -17.77 1.00
N TYR A 188 4.27 -17.80 1.79
CA TYR A 188 4.37 -18.64 2.97
C TYR A 188 3.29 -18.33 4.01
N ILE A 189 3.04 -17.04 4.29
CA ILE A 189 2.02 -16.68 5.28
C ILE A 189 0.61 -16.97 4.77
N THR A 190 0.31 -16.70 3.51
CA THR A 190 -0.99 -17.05 2.92
C THR A 190 -1.27 -18.55 3.04
N LEU A 191 -0.26 -19.39 2.76
CA LEU A 191 -0.37 -20.85 2.94
C LEU A 191 -0.56 -21.25 4.41
N LYS A 192 0.14 -20.59 5.33
CA LYS A 192 0.03 -20.87 6.77
C LYS A 192 -1.35 -20.49 7.31
N LEU A 193 -1.92 -19.36 6.89
CA LEU A 193 -3.27 -18.92 7.26
C LEU A 193 -4.34 -19.89 6.73
N LYS A 194 -4.19 -20.35 5.48
CA LYS A 194 -5.10 -21.36 4.88
C LYS A 194 -5.06 -22.68 5.66
N LYS A 195 -3.86 -23.15 6.03
CA LYS A 195 -3.69 -24.37 6.84
C LYS A 195 -4.24 -24.23 8.26
N ALA A 196 -4.10 -23.07 8.90
CA ALA A 196 -4.65 -22.83 10.23
C ALA A 196 -6.18 -22.89 10.24
N SER A 197 -6.83 -22.22 9.28
CA SER A 197 -8.30 -22.24 9.12
C SER A 197 -8.85 -23.66 8.88
N ALA A 198 -8.20 -24.42 8.00
CA ALA A 198 -8.60 -25.81 7.70
C ALA A 198 -8.40 -26.78 8.89
N ARG A 199 -7.53 -26.44 9.84
CA ARG A 199 -7.30 -27.25 11.04
C ARG A 199 -8.39 -27.01 12.08
N THR A 200 -8.84 -25.76 12.26
CA THR A 200 -9.89 -25.40 13.22
C THR A 200 -11.25 -25.98 12.82
N GLU A 201 -11.58 -26.04 11.53
CA GLU A 201 -12.81 -26.68 11.02
C GLU A 201 -12.83 -28.20 11.19
N LYS A 202 -11.66 -28.85 11.32
CA LYS A 202 -11.57 -30.32 11.47
C LYS A 202 -11.74 -30.81 12.91
N PHE A 203 -11.79 -29.89 13.87
CA PHE A 203 -11.94 -30.16 15.30
C PHE A 203 -13.13 -29.42 15.93
N ALA A 204 -13.99 -28.82 15.09
CA ALA A 204 -15.30 -28.28 15.46
C ALA A 204 -16.38 -29.27 15.00
#